data_AF-A0A9W7E0C9-F1
#
_entry.id   AF-A0A9W7E0C9-F1
#
_cell.length_a   1.000
_cell.length_b   1.000
_cell.length_c   1.000
_cell.angle_alpha   90.00
_cell.angle_beta   90.00
_cell.angle_gamma   90.00
#
_symmetry.space_group_name_H-M   'P 1'
#
loop_
_entity.id
_entity.type
_entity.pdbx_description
1 polymer ?
#
loop_
_entity_poly.entity_id
_entity_poly.type
_entity_poly.pdbx_seq_one_letter_code
_entity_poly.pdbx_strand_id
1 'polypeptide(L)'
;SRRSRLKNQIQSPSIAHHFPIIKYYSLAEQLLTLFHDANEKANLDESYVYAKRYCHLVYNVIPEHGYYNSKTFREEKLLSNKSAREVMDELEKIVNVMDVEEMQRQAEFERRIAEQKKERARIESEMETKRAEQDLNLPPPPSHDFDATFPSPPASAPEIDGEEVEDEHPPPVFEPSPEPDEEEERRPSHSTYNAPKAPEVPFRTLSKVWRMAWSDALRSKRASVYPLSTWQGRITSPGRNSTNGCTVISPLVVTAHLRSLGGVSDDEVAAVIDERAGGYLEMIRGKLGLSENALIIPSDVHDHFVDEKVLNQEEFVGVVGGNVLDVDHIQEIVKLLMENGDKKAGGVLFYHAHVISIVKLKAGKEVWFDLIDSLPFQHENANERGGARIRCKDVETLINCILWYASS
;
A
#
# COMPACT_ATOMS: atom_id res chain seq x y z
N SER A 1 7.27 -17.48 -0.87
CA SER A 1 6.51 -18.61 -0.30
C SER A 1 5.41 -18.11 0.63
N ARG A 2 4.29 -18.85 0.75
CA ARG A 2 3.14 -18.58 1.64
C ARG A 2 3.60 -18.27 3.06
N ARG A 3 4.49 -19.12 3.60
CA ARG A 3 5.10 -18.97 4.94
C ARG A 3 5.91 -17.68 5.10
N SER A 4 6.58 -17.19 4.06
CA SER A 4 7.35 -15.94 4.13
C SER A 4 6.47 -14.72 4.35
N ARG A 5 5.25 -14.70 3.79
CA ARG A 5 4.27 -13.62 4.00
C ARG A 5 3.76 -13.59 5.44
N LEU A 6 3.67 -14.76 6.08
CA LEU A 6 3.21 -14.89 7.47
C LEU A 6 4.27 -14.49 8.49
N LYS A 7 5.56 -14.39 8.12
CA LYS A 7 6.64 -14.05 9.06
C LYS A 7 6.38 -12.75 9.84
N ASN A 8 5.82 -11.74 9.17
CA ASN A 8 5.52 -10.45 9.80
C ASN A 8 4.43 -10.56 10.86
N GLN A 9 3.56 -11.57 10.74
CA GLN A 9 2.51 -11.84 11.72
C GLN A 9 3.03 -12.63 12.92
N ILE A 10 4.23 -13.23 12.88
CA ILE A 10 4.77 -14.03 13.99
C ILE A 10 5.32 -13.16 15.13
N GLN A 11 5.40 -11.83 14.95
CA GLN A 11 5.93 -10.94 15.98
C GLN A 11 5.23 -11.15 17.32
N SER A 12 5.99 -11.62 18.29
CA SER A 12 5.58 -11.74 19.68
C SER A 12 5.94 -10.46 20.44
N PRO A 13 5.19 -10.13 21.50
CA PRO A 13 5.50 -8.98 22.34
C PRO A 13 6.89 -9.14 22.96
N SER A 14 7.66 -8.05 22.97
CA SER A 14 8.92 -7.97 23.73
C SER A 14 8.65 -8.12 25.22
N ILE A 15 9.61 -8.72 25.94
CA ILE A 15 9.46 -8.90 27.38
C ILE A 15 9.48 -7.56 28.14
N ALA A 16 8.45 -7.35 28.94
CA ALA A 16 8.36 -6.29 29.93
C ALA A 16 8.57 -6.90 31.33
N HIS A 17 9.79 -6.75 31.90
CA HIS A 17 10.14 -7.35 33.20
C HIS A 17 9.31 -6.84 34.39
N HIS A 18 8.64 -5.70 34.25
CA HIS A 18 7.73 -5.16 35.27
C HIS A 18 6.34 -5.80 35.23
N PHE A 19 6.06 -6.63 34.22
CA PHE A 19 4.80 -7.33 34.09
C PHE A 19 4.88 -8.71 34.76
N PRO A 20 3.86 -9.16 35.52
CA PRO A 20 3.95 -10.45 36.23
C PRO A 20 4.11 -11.63 35.26
N ILE A 21 5.08 -12.53 35.52
CA ILE A 21 5.36 -13.69 34.66
C ILE A 21 4.13 -14.57 34.41
N ILE A 22 3.25 -14.69 35.41
CA ILE A 22 2.00 -15.45 35.30
C ILE A 22 1.12 -14.99 34.13
N LYS A 23 1.17 -13.70 33.77
CA LYS A 23 0.40 -13.18 32.64
C LYS A 23 0.94 -13.66 31.30
N TYR A 24 2.25 -13.93 31.19
CA TYR A 24 2.82 -14.53 29.98
C TYR A 24 2.42 -16.01 29.85
N TYR A 25 2.33 -16.75 30.95
CA TYR A 25 1.77 -18.11 30.92
C TYR A 25 0.29 -18.12 30.53
N SER A 26 -0.52 -17.19 31.05
CA SER A 26 -1.92 -17.03 30.61
C SER A 26 -2.02 -16.67 29.12
N LEU A 27 -1.15 -15.81 28.61
CA LEU A 27 -1.09 -15.50 27.18
C LEU A 27 -0.69 -16.73 26.34
N ALA A 28 0.25 -17.54 26.83
CA ALA A 28 0.63 -18.78 26.18
C ALA A 28 -0.55 -19.76 26.10
N GLU A 29 -1.32 -19.90 27.18
CA GLU A 29 -2.53 -20.73 27.19
C GLU A 29 -3.58 -20.24 26.18
N GLN A 30 -3.81 -18.92 26.09
CA GLN A 30 -4.72 -18.35 25.08
C GLN A 30 -4.24 -18.64 23.64
N LEU A 31 -2.94 -18.48 23.37
CA LEU A 31 -2.37 -18.81 22.06
C LEU A 31 -2.52 -20.31 21.74
N LEU A 32 -2.38 -21.18 22.74
CA LEU A 32 -2.57 -22.62 22.59
C LEU A 32 -4.04 -22.95 22.24
N THR A 33 -5.01 -22.33 22.93
CA THR A 33 -6.43 -22.49 22.59
C THR A 33 -6.74 -22.02 21.16
N LEU A 34 -6.23 -20.85 20.77
CA LEU A 34 -6.41 -20.31 19.41
C LEU A 34 -5.76 -21.21 18.36
N PHE A 35 -4.60 -21.78 18.66
CA PHE A 35 -3.94 -22.75 17.79
C PHE A 35 -4.82 -23.98 17.56
N HIS A 36 -5.33 -24.60 18.62
CA HIS A 36 -6.18 -25.78 18.49
C HIS A 36 -7.49 -25.50 17.74
N ASP A 37 -8.16 -24.37 18.04
CA ASP A 37 -9.38 -23.95 17.33
C ASP A 37 -9.13 -23.73 15.82
N ALA A 38 -8.04 -23.05 15.46
CA ALA A 38 -7.65 -22.86 14.07
C ALA A 38 -7.31 -24.20 13.38
N ASN A 39 -6.62 -25.10 14.10
CA ASN A 39 -6.22 -26.41 13.57
C ASN A 39 -7.44 -27.32 13.34
N GLU A 40 -8.40 -27.32 14.26
CA GLU A 40 -9.67 -28.05 14.11
C GLU A 40 -10.48 -27.55 12.90
N LYS A 41 -10.44 -26.24 12.63
CA LYS A 41 -11.07 -25.62 11.45
C LYS A 41 -10.27 -25.78 10.15
N ALA A 42 -9.14 -26.50 10.19
CA ALA A 42 -8.20 -26.63 9.08
C ALA A 42 -7.72 -25.29 8.49
N ASN A 43 -7.66 -24.22 9.31
CA ASN A 43 -7.15 -22.93 8.89
C ASN A 43 -5.62 -22.88 9.03
N LEU A 44 -4.93 -23.46 8.03
CA LEU A 44 -3.48 -23.67 8.07
C LEU A 44 -2.66 -22.40 8.35
N ASP A 45 -3.08 -21.24 7.82
CA ASP A 45 -2.35 -19.97 8.00
C ASP A 45 -2.40 -19.50 9.46
N GLU A 46 -3.60 -19.51 10.05
CA GLU A 46 -3.79 -19.12 11.45
C GLU A 46 -3.15 -20.15 12.39
N SER A 47 -3.34 -21.45 12.15
CA SER A 47 -2.68 -22.50 12.94
C SER A 47 -1.16 -22.35 12.92
N TYR A 48 -0.57 -22.06 11.75
CA TYR A 48 0.86 -21.82 11.63
C TYR A 48 1.31 -20.60 12.44
N VAL A 49 0.60 -19.47 12.34
CA VAL A 49 0.93 -18.24 13.07
C VAL A 49 0.81 -18.42 14.58
N TYR A 50 -0.30 -19.00 15.07
CA TYR A 50 -0.52 -19.21 16.50
C TYR A 50 0.47 -20.21 17.09
N ALA A 51 0.75 -21.32 16.40
CA ALA A 51 1.77 -22.27 16.83
C ALA A 51 3.15 -21.62 16.94
N LYS A 52 3.57 -20.87 15.92
CA LYS A 52 4.87 -20.17 15.92
C LYS A 52 4.96 -19.14 17.04
N ARG A 53 3.91 -18.34 17.25
CA ARG A 53 3.85 -17.37 18.37
C ARG A 53 3.90 -18.07 19.71
N TYR A 54 3.17 -19.16 19.89
CA TYR A 54 3.18 -19.95 21.13
C TYR A 54 4.57 -20.50 21.42
N CYS A 55 5.19 -21.20 20.46
CA CYS A 55 6.54 -21.76 20.64
C CYS A 55 7.57 -20.67 20.92
N HIS A 56 7.52 -19.52 20.22
CA HIS A 56 8.43 -18.41 20.46
C HIS A 56 8.22 -17.80 21.86
N LEU A 57 6.97 -17.61 22.29
CA LEU A 57 6.66 -17.11 23.62
C LEU A 57 7.22 -18.05 24.70
N VAL A 58 7.05 -19.37 24.56
CA VAL A 58 7.50 -20.36 25.55
C VAL A 58 9.02 -20.57 25.56
N TYR A 59 9.68 -20.59 24.40
CA TYR A 59 11.12 -20.88 24.30
C TYR A 59 12.05 -19.68 24.26
N ASN A 60 11.55 -18.51 23.86
CA ASN A 60 12.38 -17.31 23.71
C ASN A 60 11.99 -16.23 24.72
N VAL A 61 10.70 -15.90 24.82
CA VAL A 61 10.28 -14.74 25.63
C VAL A 61 10.17 -15.07 27.11
N ILE A 62 9.40 -16.08 27.51
CA ILE A 62 9.20 -16.44 28.93
C ILE A 62 10.52 -16.76 29.65
N PRO A 63 11.49 -17.47 29.04
CA PRO A 63 12.78 -17.76 29.69
C PRO A 63 13.63 -16.52 30.02
N GLU A 64 13.45 -15.41 29.30
CA GLU A 64 14.13 -14.15 29.58
C GLU A 64 13.56 -13.42 30.81
N HIS A 65 12.41 -13.87 31.34
CA HIS A 65 11.80 -13.23 32.50
C HIS A 65 12.59 -13.48 33.78
N GLY A 66 12.84 -12.43 34.59
CA GLY A 66 13.62 -12.54 35.82
C GLY A 66 13.07 -13.50 36.88
N TYR A 67 11.79 -13.86 36.77
CA TYR A 67 11.11 -14.83 37.65
C TYR A 67 11.00 -16.24 37.05
N TYR A 68 11.55 -16.50 35.86
CA TYR A 68 11.43 -17.79 35.16
C TYR A 68 12.03 -18.96 35.95
N ASN A 69 13.11 -18.71 36.69
CA ASN A 69 13.77 -19.70 37.53
C ASN A 69 13.20 -19.78 38.95
N SER A 70 12.13 -19.03 39.25
CA SER A 70 11.46 -19.12 40.55
C SER A 70 10.80 -20.49 40.72
N LYS A 71 10.93 -21.07 41.91
CA LYS A 71 10.26 -22.33 42.28
C LYS A 71 8.74 -22.21 42.24
N THR A 72 8.20 -21.00 42.41
CA THR A 72 6.76 -20.71 42.41
C THR A 72 6.08 -21.09 41.10
N PHE A 73 6.76 -20.95 39.96
CA PHE A 73 6.16 -21.17 38.63
C PHE A 73 6.68 -22.44 37.94
N ARG A 74 7.11 -23.43 38.74
CA ARG A 74 7.73 -24.66 38.23
C ARG A 74 6.71 -25.51 37.45
N GLU A 75 5.46 -25.55 37.92
CA GLU A 75 4.41 -26.37 37.31
C GLU A 75 4.00 -25.82 35.94
N GLU A 76 3.74 -24.50 35.86
CA GLU A 76 3.41 -23.80 34.62
C GLU A 76 4.53 -23.91 33.59
N LYS A 77 5.79 -23.81 34.04
CA LYS A 77 6.97 -24.05 33.20
C LYS A 77 7.00 -25.47 32.65
N LEU A 78 6.73 -26.49 33.47
CA LEU A 78 6.74 -27.89 33.01
C LEU A 78 5.59 -28.16 32.03
N LEU A 79 4.40 -27.65 32.33
CA LEU A 79 3.21 -27.80 31.49
C LEU A 79 3.39 -27.12 30.13
N SER A 80 3.78 -25.84 30.13
CA SER A 80 4.02 -25.08 28.89
C SER A 80 5.12 -25.70 28.02
N ASN A 81 6.22 -26.18 28.62
CA ASN A 81 7.27 -26.86 27.86
C ASN A 81 6.81 -28.19 27.27
N LYS A 82 5.92 -28.91 27.95
CA LYS A 82 5.34 -30.16 27.42
C LYS A 82 4.45 -29.85 26.22
N SER A 83 3.49 -28.95 26.36
CA SER A 83 2.59 -28.54 25.29
C SER A 83 3.33 -27.90 24.11
N ALA A 84 4.41 -27.15 24.34
CA ALA A 84 5.23 -26.59 23.26
C ALA A 84 5.90 -27.66 22.38
N ARG A 85 6.26 -28.82 22.94
CA ARG A 85 6.76 -29.95 22.12
C ARG A 85 5.66 -30.53 21.25
N GLU A 86 4.48 -30.77 21.83
CA GLU A 86 3.31 -31.28 21.11
C GLU A 86 2.93 -30.33 19.96
N VAL A 87 2.92 -29.02 20.21
CA VAL A 87 2.65 -27.99 19.19
C VAL A 87 3.73 -27.96 18.10
N MET A 88 5.02 -28.16 18.43
CA MET A 88 6.08 -28.23 17.42
C MET A 88 5.90 -29.43 16.48
N ASP A 89 5.51 -30.59 17.01
CA ASP A 89 5.25 -31.79 16.21
C ASP A 89 4.04 -31.59 15.27
N GLU A 90 2.99 -30.90 15.74
CA GLU A 90 1.84 -30.54 14.89
C GLU A 90 2.19 -29.45 13.86
N LEU A 91 3.02 -28.48 14.25
CA LEU A 91 3.48 -27.42 13.36
C LEU A 91 4.29 -27.97 12.18
N GLU A 92 5.10 -29.01 12.39
CA GLU A 92 5.81 -29.69 11.30
C GLU A 92 4.83 -30.30 10.29
N LYS A 93 3.75 -30.94 10.77
CA LYS A 93 2.69 -31.47 9.90
C LYS A 93 2.00 -30.36 9.11
N ILE A 94 1.65 -29.26 9.77
CA ILE A 94 1.03 -28.09 9.12
C ILE A 94 1.96 -27.54 8.03
N VAL A 95 3.26 -27.40 8.33
CA VAL A 95 4.26 -26.94 7.35
C VAL A 95 4.31 -27.84 6.13
N ASN A 96 4.34 -29.17 6.32
CA ASN A 96 4.36 -30.12 5.22
C ASN A 96 3.09 -30.00 4.34
N VAL A 97 1.91 -29.87 4.96
CA VAL A 97 0.66 -29.66 4.21
C VAL A 97 0.70 -28.33 3.44
N MET A 98 1.14 -27.25 4.07
CA MET A 98 1.27 -25.94 3.42
C MET A 98 2.21 -25.96 2.22
N ASP A 99 3.36 -26.66 2.33
CA ASP A 99 4.34 -26.76 1.26
C ASP A 99 3.80 -27.60 0.08
N VAL A 100 3.04 -28.68 0.36
CA VAL A 100 2.34 -29.47 -0.67
C VAL A 100 1.27 -28.63 -1.39
N GLU A 101 0.42 -27.90 -0.66
CA GLU A 101 -0.58 -27.01 -1.25
C GLU A 101 0.04 -25.87 -2.09
N GLU A 102 1.20 -25.36 -1.68
CA GLU A 102 1.93 -24.33 -2.43
C GLU A 102 2.55 -24.91 -3.72
N MET A 103 3.11 -26.11 -3.65
CA MET A 103 3.64 -26.84 -4.82
C MET A 103 2.54 -27.16 -5.83
N GLN A 104 1.38 -27.63 -5.38
CA GLN A 104 0.23 -27.91 -6.25
C GLN A 104 -0.28 -26.65 -6.95
N ARG A 105 -0.42 -25.54 -6.20
CA ARG A 105 -0.81 -24.24 -6.77
C ARG A 105 0.20 -23.74 -7.82
N GLN A 106 1.49 -23.89 -7.55
CA GLN A 106 2.53 -23.49 -8.50
C GLN A 106 2.46 -24.34 -9.78
N ALA A 107 2.30 -25.66 -9.66
CA ALA A 107 2.16 -26.56 -10.80
C ALA A 107 0.89 -26.25 -11.63
N GLU A 108 -0.23 -25.94 -10.98
CA GLU A 108 -1.46 -25.55 -11.67
C GLU A 108 -1.29 -24.22 -12.41
N PHE A 109 -0.64 -23.24 -11.78
CA PHE A 109 -0.34 -21.95 -12.39
C PHE A 109 0.55 -22.09 -13.64
N GLU A 110 1.62 -22.88 -13.55
CA GLU A 110 2.49 -23.20 -14.68
C GLU A 110 1.73 -23.92 -15.80
N ARG A 111 0.83 -24.86 -15.46
CA ARG A 111 -0.02 -25.53 -16.44
C ARG A 111 -0.91 -24.53 -17.17
N ARG A 112 -1.53 -23.57 -16.47
CA ARG A 112 -2.36 -22.51 -17.07
C ARG A 112 -1.56 -21.60 -17.99
N ILE A 113 -0.33 -21.21 -17.60
CA ILE A 113 0.56 -20.44 -18.46
C ILE A 113 0.93 -21.23 -19.71
N ALA A 114 1.26 -22.52 -19.58
CA ALA A 114 1.60 -23.37 -20.71
C ALA A 114 0.42 -23.55 -21.68
N GLU A 115 -0.79 -23.75 -21.16
CA GLU A 115 -2.03 -23.81 -21.93
C GLU A 115 -2.29 -22.49 -22.67
N GLN A 116 -2.16 -21.34 -22.01
CA GLN A 116 -2.30 -20.02 -22.65
C GLN A 116 -1.25 -19.77 -23.73
N LYS A 117 0.01 -20.17 -23.50
CA LYS A 117 1.07 -20.04 -24.50
C LYS A 117 0.81 -20.91 -25.71
N LYS A 118 0.34 -22.15 -25.50
CA LYS A 118 -0.04 -23.07 -26.59
C LYS A 118 -1.22 -22.51 -27.40
N GLU A 119 -2.21 -21.93 -26.74
CA GLU A 119 -3.35 -21.32 -27.42
C GLU A 119 -2.95 -20.07 -28.22
N ARG A 120 -2.10 -19.21 -27.66
CA ARG A 120 -1.55 -18.06 -28.40
C ARG A 120 -0.78 -18.49 -29.64
N ALA A 121 0.08 -19.50 -29.53
CA ALA A 121 0.80 -20.06 -30.68
C ALA A 121 -0.13 -20.67 -31.73
N ARG A 122 -1.24 -21.29 -31.31
CA ARG A 122 -2.27 -21.83 -32.22
C ARG A 122 -2.95 -20.70 -33.00
N ILE A 123 -3.36 -19.63 -32.32
CA ILE A 123 -3.98 -18.46 -32.94
C ILE A 123 -3.00 -17.77 -33.90
N GLU A 124 -1.74 -17.62 -33.52
CA GLU A 124 -0.71 -17.00 -34.36
C GLU A 124 -0.47 -17.80 -35.64
N SER A 125 -0.33 -19.12 -35.54
CA SER A 125 -0.20 -20.02 -36.69
C SER A 125 -1.43 -20.00 -37.61
N GLU A 126 -2.65 -19.92 -37.03
CA GLU A 126 -3.88 -19.78 -37.81
C GLU A 126 -3.93 -18.42 -38.55
N MET A 127 -3.50 -17.34 -37.90
CA MET A 127 -3.42 -16.01 -38.50
C MET A 127 -2.37 -15.94 -39.62
N GLU A 128 -1.21 -16.59 -39.43
CA GLU A 128 -0.16 -16.68 -40.45
C GLU A 128 -0.61 -17.48 -41.67
N THR A 129 -1.30 -18.60 -41.45
CA THR A 129 -1.88 -19.42 -42.54
C THR A 129 -2.90 -18.60 -43.34
N LYS A 130 -3.79 -17.86 -42.65
CA LYS A 130 -4.76 -16.96 -43.30
C LYS A 130 -4.10 -15.83 -44.09
N ARG A 131 -2.99 -15.26 -43.59
CA ARG A 131 -2.21 -14.25 -44.33
C ARG A 131 -1.59 -14.83 -45.59
N ALA A 132 -0.98 -16.00 -45.52
CA ALA A 132 -0.39 -16.66 -46.68
C ALA A 132 -1.44 -17.01 -47.76
N GLU A 133 -2.64 -17.45 -47.36
CA GLU A 133 -3.76 -17.70 -48.29
C GLU A 133 -4.28 -16.41 -48.93
N GLN A 134 -4.28 -15.29 -48.20
CA GLN A 134 -4.69 -13.99 -48.73
C GLN A 134 -3.68 -13.46 -49.76
N ASP A 135 -2.38 -13.66 -49.53
CA ASP A 135 -1.33 -13.23 -50.45
C ASP A 135 -1.36 -14.01 -51.78
N LEU A 136 -1.75 -15.30 -51.76
CA LEU A 136 -1.93 -16.10 -52.97
C LEU A 136 -3.16 -15.69 -53.81
N ASN A 137 -4.14 -15.00 -53.21
CA ASN A 137 -5.36 -14.54 -53.90
C ASN A 137 -5.26 -13.08 -54.37
N LEU A 138 -4.14 -12.38 -54.13
CA LEU A 138 -3.94 -11.07 -54.72
C LEU A 138 -3.72 -11.21 -56.23
N PRO A 139 -4.48 -10.51 -57.08
CA PRO A 139 -4.20 -10.49 -58.50
C PRO A 139 -2.77 -9.99 -58.72
N PRO A 140 -2.03 -10.58 -59.69
CA PRO A 140 -0.68 -10.12 -59.99
C PRO A 140 -0.72 -8.59 -60.20
N PRO A 141 0.25 -7.85 -59.64
CA PRO A 141 0.28 -6.41 -59.81
C PRO A 141 0.18 -6.10 -61.30
N PRO A 142 -0.69 -5.16 -61.72
CA PRO A 142 -0.85 -4.83 -63.12
C PRO A 142 0.53 -4.51 -63.69
N SER A 143 0.91 -5.23 -64.76
CA SER A 143 2.12 -4.99 -65.53
C SER A 143 2.01 -3.60 -66.16
N HIS A 144 2.38 -2.57 -65.40
CA HIS A 144 2.54 -1.23 -65.92
C HIS A 144 3.84 -1.24 -66.73
N ASP A 145 3.70 -1.43 -68.04
CA ASP A 145 4.70 -1.04 -69.02
C ASP A 145 4.94 0.46 -68.85
N PHE A 146 5.93 0.81 -68.04
CA PHE A 146 6.42 2.17 -67.89
C PHE A 146 7.31 2.49 -69.10
N ASP A 147 6.68 2.67 -70.26
CA ASP A 147 7.26 3.40 -71.37
C ASP A 147 7.00 4.89 -71.13
N ALA A 148 7.86 5.51 -70.31
CA ALA A 148 7.82 6.94 -70.07
C ALA A 148 9.25 7.45 -69.80
N THR A 149 9.86 7.90 -70.89
CA THR A 149 10.70 9.10 -70.96
C THR A 149 10.65 9.95 -69.69
N PHE A 150 11.68 9.83 -68.85
CA PHE A 150 11.90 10.78 -67.76
C PHE A 150 12.32 12.13 -68.36
N PRO A 151 11.57 13.23 -68.14
CA PRO A 151 12.05 14.55 -68.46
C PRO A 151 13.19 14.92 -67.51
N SER A 152 14.26 15.43 -68.10
CA SER A 152 15.48 15.87 -67.41
C SER A 152 15.15 16.90 -66.30
N PRO A 153 15.82 16.83 -65.15
CA PRO A 153 15.64 17.80 -64.07
C PRO A 153 16.15 19.19 -64.50
N PRO A 154 15.50 20.27 -64.04
CA PRO A 154 15.91 21.62 -64.39
C PRO A 154 17.25 21.96 -63.75
N ALA A 155 18.18 22.39 -64.59
CA ALA A 155 19.42 23.05 -64.19
C ALA A 155 19.09 24.35 -63.46
N SER A 156 19.52 24.48 -62.20
CA SER A 156 19.97 25.72 -61.54
C SER A 156 20.07 25.49 -60.01
N ALA A 157 21.25 25.12 -59.53
CA ALA A 157 21.68 25.41 -58.16
C ALA A 157 23.19 25.73 -58.21
N PRO A 158 23.65 26.71 -57.42
CA PRO A 158 24.91 27.40 -57.64
C PRO A 158 26.12 26.57 -57.20
N GLU A 159 27.23 26.83 -57.90
CA GLU A 159 28.58 26.36 -57.63
C GLU A 159 28.96 26.56 -56.15
N ILE A 160 29.28 25.45 -55.48
CA ILE A 160 30.12 25.47 -54.28
C ILE A 160 31.43 24.82 -54.70
N ASP A 161 32.45 25.66 -54.74
CA ASP A 161 33.83 25.32 -55.05
C ASP A 161 34.36 24.20 -54.15
N GLY A 162 35.26 23.43 -54.74
CA GLY A 162 35.75 22.18 -54.21
C GLY A 162 36.68 22.30 -53.01
N GLU A 163 36.70 21.23 -52.24
CA GLU A 163 37.91 20.76 -51.59
C GLU A 163 38.00 19.25 -51.81
N GLU A 164 39.00 18.86 -52.61
CA GLU A 164 39.45 17.49 -52.76
C GLU A 164 40.05 17.02 -51.43
N VAL A 165 39.51 15.93 -50.88
CA VAL A 165 40.25 15.08 -49.95
C VAL A 165 40.07 13.64 -50.42
N GLU A 166 41.12 13.13 -51.04
CA GLU A 166 41.34 11.69 -51.19
C GLU A 166 41.44 11.07 -49.80
N ASP A 167 40.61 10.07 -49.49
CA ASP A 167 40.90 9.15 -48.40
C ASP A 167 40.50 7.73 -48.81
N GLU A 168 41.51 6.99 -49.28
CA GLU A 168 41.51 5.54 -49.31
C GLU A 168 41.60 5.01 -47.87
N HIS A 169 40.47 4.63 -47.29
CA HIS A 169 40.46 3.80 -46.09
C HIS A 169 39.66 2.51 -46.28
N PRO A 170 40.24 1.34 -45.95
CA PRO A 170 39.55 0.05 -46.05
C PRO A 170 38.37 -0.01 -45.06
N PRO A 171 37.37 -0.88 -45.31
CA PRO A 171 36.22 -1.00 -44.44
C PRO A 171 36.66 -1.39 -43.01
N PRO A 172 36.07 -0.78 -41.97
CA PRO A 172 36.46 -1.06 -40.60
C PRO A 172 36.14 -2.52 -40.28
N VAL A 173 37.16 -3.23 -39.82
CA VAL A 173 36.99 -4.41 -38.99
C VAL A 173 36.15 -3.94 -37.80
N PHE A 174 34.93 -4.48 -37.67
CA PHE A 174 34.10 -4.24 -36.50
C PHE A 174 34.83 -4.81 -35.28
N GLU A 175 35.50 -3.93 -34.53
CA GLU A 175 35.85 -4.21 -33.16
C GLU A 175 34.55 -4.45 -32.39
N PRO A 176 34.47 -5.50 -31.57
CA PRO A 176 33.33 -5.70 -30.69
C PRO A 176 33.18 -4.44 -29.83
N SER A 177 31.97 -3.88 -29.88
CA SER A 177 31.55 -2.74 -29.06
C SER A 177 32.14 -2.88 -27.65
N PRO A 178 32.86 -1.87 -27.12
CA PRO A 178 33.28 -1.93 -25.73
C PRO A 178 32.02 -2.15 -24.89
N GLU A 179 32.09 -3.16 -24.03
CA GLU A 179 31.08 -3.37 -23.00
C GLU A 179 30.82 -2.03 -22.32
N PRO A 180 29.55 -1.66 -22.08
CA PRO A 180 29.24 -0.38 -21.47
C PRO A 180 30.00 -0.27 -20.16
N ASP A 181 30.92 0.70 -20.09
CA ASP A 181 31.61 1.04 -18.86
C ASP A 181 30.57 1.21 -17.75
N GLU A 182 30.76 0.48 -16.66
CA GLU A 182 29.94 0.44 -15.44
C GLU A 182 29.98 1.78 -14.67
N GLU A 183 29.86 2.93 -15.36
CA GLU A 183 30.04 4.25 -14.77
C GLU A 183 28.79 5.14 -14.74
N GLU A 184 27.60 4.58 -14.95
CA GLU A 184 26.34 5.34 -14.82
C GLU A 184 25.24 4.62 -14.02
N GLU A 185 25.57 4.19 -12.80
CA GLU A 185 24.59 4.08 -11.71
C GLU A 185 25.15 4.65 -10.39
N ARG A 186 25.85 5.80 -10.45
CA ARG A 186 26.00 6.65 -9.27
C ARG A 186 24.69 7.37 -9.00
N ARG A 187 23.69 6.64 -8.52
CA ARG A 187 22.72 7.23 -7.59
C ARG A 187 23.54 7.90 -6.50
N PRO A 188 23.23 9.14 -6.08
CA PRO A 188 23.91 9.73 -4.94
C PRO A 188 23.77 8.74 -3.79
N SER A 189 24.87 8.09 -3.43
CA SER A 189 24.93 7.35 -2.19
C SER A 189 24.64 8.40 -1.14
N HIS A 190 23.46 8.31 -0.53
CA HIS A 190 23.18 9.07 0.67
C HIS A 190 24.30 8.71 1.63
N SER A 191 25.28 9.61 1.69
CA SER A 191 26.41 9.55 2.60
C SER A 191 25.82 9.21 3.96
N THR A 192 26.14 8.01 4.44
CA THR A 192 25.95 7.62 5.83
C THR A 192 26.92 8.44 6.66
N TYR A 193 26.68 9.75 6.73
CA TYR A 193 27.13 10.54 7.84
C TYR A 193 26.54 9.83 9.06
N ASN A 194 27.41 9.20 9.84
CA ASN A 194 27.13 8.75 11.20
C ASN A 194 26.88 10.00 12.06
N ALA A 195 25.81 10.74 11.75
CA ALA A 195 25.28 11.73 12.64
C ALA A 195 24.93 10.98 13.93
N PRO A 196 25.37 11.47 15.10
CA PRO A 196 25.02 10.86 16.37
C PRO A 196 23.49 10.70 16.41
N LYS A 197 23.04 9.44 16.44
CA LYS A 197 21.63 9.08 16.44
C LYS A 197 21.01 9.79 17.64
N ALA A 198 20.09 10.72 17.39
CA ALA A 198 19.42 11.44 18.46
C ALA A 198 18.85 10.44 19.47
N PRO A 199 18.91 10.75 20.78
CA PRO A 199 18.42 9.82 21.80
C PRO A 199 16.97 9.43 21.50
N GLU A 200 16.74 8.12 21.41
CA GLU A 200 15.46 7.56 21.01
C GLU A 200 14.44 7.79 22.15
N VAL A 201 13.47 8.66 21.92
CA VAL A 201 12.42 8.97 22.91
C VAL A 201 11.43 7.80 22.95
N PRO A 202 11.15 7.19 24.11
CA PRO A 202 10.19 6.09 24.19
C PRO A 202 8.81 6.50 23.67
N PHE A 203 8.17 5.63 22.86
CA PHE A 203 6.85 5.89 22.27
C PHE A 203 5.78 6.31 23.29
N ARG A 204 5.79 5.73 24.49
CA ARG A 204 4.86 6.08 25.58
C ARG A 204 4.98 7.55 26.00
N THR A 205 6.19 8.11 25.94
CA THR A 205 6.45 9.53 26.23
C THR A 205 5.86 10.40 25.13
N LEU A 206 6.11 10.05 23.85
CA LEU A 206 5.54 10.76 22.70
C LEU A 206 4.00 10.74 22.73
N SER A 207 3.39 9.57 22.91
CA SER A 207 1.94 9.42 23.02
C SER A 207 1.35 10.31 24.13
N LYS A 208 2.02 10.41 25.29
CA LYS A 208 1.58 11.30 26.38
C LYS A 208 1.68 12.78 25.98
N VAL A 209 2.79 13.18 25.36
CA VAL A 209 3.01 14.57 24.91
C VAL A 209 1.94 14.98 23.89
N TRP A 210 1.71 14.16 22.87
CA TRP A 210 0.74 14.49 21.81
C TRP A 210 -0.70 14.42 22.29
N ARG A 211 -1.04 13.51 23.22
CA ARG A 211 -2.34 13.51 23.87
C ARG A 211 -2.59 14.80 24.67
N MET A 212 -1.59 15.32 25.37
CA MET A 212 -1.70 16.59 26.09
C MET A 212 -1.88 17.76 25.11
N ALA A 213 -1.03 17.85 24.09
CA ALA A 213 -1.12 18.90 23.06
C ALA A 213 -2.48 18.90 22.35
N TRP A 214 -3.01 17.73 22.01
CA TRP A 214 -4.33 17.57 21.42
C TRP A 214 -5.46 18.00 22.36
N SER A 215 -5.39 17.58 23.62
CA SER A 215 -6.35 17.98 24.64
C SER A 215 -6.37 19.50 24.83
N ASP A 216 -5.21 20.15 24.74
CA ASP A 216 -5.07 21.59 24.85
C ASP A 216 -5.69 22.29 23.63
N ALA A 217 -5.46 21.78 22.42
CA ALA A 217 -6.09 22.29 21.20
C ALA A 217 -7.63 22.25 21.26
N LEU A 218 -8.20 21.16 21.80
CA LEU A 218 -9.64 21.04 22.04
C LEU A 218 -10.15 22.04 23.08
N ARG A 219 -9.50 22.14 24.24
CA ARG A 219 -9.90 23.09 25.31
C ARG A 219 -9.82 24.54 24.86
N SER A 220 -8.80 24.88 24.07
CA SER A 220 -8.62 26.22 23.50
C SER A 220 -9.47 26.48 22.25
N LYS A 221 -10.34 25.55 21.85
CA LYS A 221 -11.20 25.64 20.66
C LYS A 221 -10.43 25.88 19.35
N ARG A 222 -9.15 25.47 19.28
CA ARG A 222 -8.35 25.42 18.05
C ARG A 222 -8.67 24.18 17.23
N ALA A 223 -9.18 23.15 17.89
CA ALA A 223 -9.71 21.95 17.28
C ALA A 223 -11.19 21.72 17.61
N SER A 224 -11.89 20.95 16.78
CA SER A 224 -13.25 20.46 17.03
C SER A 224 -13.46 19.11 16.37
N VAL A 225 -14.22 18.21 17.00
CA VAL A 225 -14.53 16.87 16.48
C VAL A 225 -16.04 16.79 16.25
N TYR A 226 -16.44 16.30 15.08
CA TYR A 226 -17.83 16.14 14.67
C TYR A 226 -18.04 14.68 14.26
N PRO A 227 -19.02 13.97 14.85
CA PRO A 227 -19.38 12.64 14.38
C PRO A 227 -20.04 12.74 13.00
N LEU A 228 -19.73 11.77 12.14
CA LEU A 228 -20.34 11.63 10.81
C LEU A 228 -21.42 10.54 10.87
N SER A 229 -22.58 10.82 10.28
CA SER A 229 -23.69 9.86 10.19
C SER A 229 -23.48 8.83 9.09
N THR A 230 -22.39 8.06 9.18
CA THR A 230 -21.99 7.06 8.18
C THR A 230 -22.28 5.64 8.64
N TRP A 231 -22.44 4.73 7.69
CA TRP A 231 -22.75 3.31 7.92
C TRP A 231 -21.65 2.37 7.40
N GLN A 232 -20.40 2.83 7.32
CA GLN A 232 -19.27 2.00 6.89
C GLN A 232 -19.26 0.65 7.60
N GLY A 233 -19.22 -0.42 6.81
CA GLY A 233 -19.22 -1.81 7.29
C GLY A 233 -20.54 -2.31 7.89
N ARG A 234 -21.59 -1.48 7.93
CA ARG A 234 -22.95 -1.88 8.32
C ARG A 234 -23.81 -2.20 7.11
N ILE A 235 -23.52 -1.60 5.96
CA ILE A 235 -24.20 -1.90 4.70
C ILE A 235 -23.50 -3.11 4.06
N THR A 236 -24.18 -4.26 4.08
CA THR A 236 -23.69 -5.53 3.51
C THR A 236 -24.25 -5.82 2.12
N SER A 237 -25.05 -4.91 1.55
CA SER A 237 -25.57 -5.07 0.19
C SER A 237 -24.42 -5.10 -0.84
N PRO A 238 -24.47 -6.01 -1.83
CA PRO A 238 -23.48 -6.04 -2.92
C PRO A 238 -23.32 -4.66 -3.58
N GLY A 239 -22.08 -4.30 -3.91
CA GLY A 239 -21.73 -2.99 -4.47
C GLY A 239 -21.83 -1.80 -3.52
N ARG A 240 -22.28 -1.98 -2.26
CA ARG A 240 -22.35 -0.93 -1.23
C ARG A 240 -21.51 -1.24 0.00
N ASN A 241 -20.91 -2.43 0.06
CA ASN A 241 -20.03 -2.80 1.16
C ASN A 241 -18.70 -2.02 1.06
N SER A 242 -18.53 -1.02 1.93
CA SER A 242 -17.29 -0.23 2.04
C SER A 242 -16.35 -0.71 3.15
N THR A 243 -16.53 -1.96 3.63
CA THR A 243 -15.63 -2.59 4.61
C THR A 243 -14.21 -2.69 4.04
N ASN A 244 -13.21 -2.29 4.82
CA ASN A 244 -11.81 -2.20 4.39
C ASN A 244 -11.60 -1.28 3.17
N GLY A 245 -12.54 -0.36 2.92
CA GLY A 245 -12.50 0.55 1.80
C GLY A 245 -11.87 1.91 2.08
N CYS A 246 -11.18 2.11 3.22
CA CYS A 246 -10.59 3.42 3.58
C CYS A 246 -9.61 3.95 2.52
N THR A 247 -8.92 3.04 1.82
CA THR A 247 -8.03 3.33 0.68
C THR A 247 -8.76 3.92 -0.53
N VAL A 248 -10.05 3.62 -0.70
CA VAL A 248 -10.92 4.14 -1.76
C VAL A 248 -11.72 5.35 -1.28
N ILE A 249 -12.23 5.29 -0.05
CA ILE A 249 -13.00 6.36 0.58
C ILE A 249 -12.18 7.65 0.62
N SER A 250 -10.95 7.60 1.11
CA SER A 250 -10.20 8.82 1.38
C SER A 250 -9.87 9.64 0.12
N PRO A 251 -9.37 9.04 -0.97
CA PRO A 251 -9.21 9.76 -2.23
C PRO A 251 -10.54 10.27 -2.81
N LEU A 252 -11.67 9.56 -2.64
CA LEU A 252 -12.98 10.05 -3.08
C LEU A 252 -13.45 11.28 -2.27
N VAL A 253 -13.21 11.29 -0.95
CA VAL A 253 -13.49 12.45 -0.11
C VAL A 253 -12.66 13.66 -0.54
N VAL A 254 -11.36 13.46 -0.81
CA VAL A 254 -10.49 14.52 -1.36
C VAL A 254 -11.02 15.00 -2.71
N THR A 255 -11.42 14.10 -3.61
CA THR A 255 -12.00 14.44 -4.92
C THR A 255 -13.27 15.28 -4.77
N ALA A 256 -14.19 14.88 -3.87
CA ALA A 256 -15.40 15.62 -3.58
C ALA A 256 -15.10 17.03 -3.02
N HIS A 257 -14.10 17.14 -2.15
CA HIS A 257 -13.62 18.42 -1.65
C HIS A 257 -13.07 19.32 -2.77
N LEU A 258 -12.22 18.79 -3.65
CA LEU A 258 -11.63 19.55 -4.77
C LEU A 258 -12.70 20.02 -5.76
N ARG A 259 -13.82 19.29 -5.91
CA ARG A 259 -14.93 19.65 -6.80
C ARG A 259 -15.98 20.58 -6.18
N SER A 260 -16.03 20.73 -4.86
CA SER A 260 -17.04 21.58 -4.21
C SER A 260 -16.74 23.08 -4.36
N LEU A 261 -17.69 23.98 -4.05
CA LEU A 261 -17.41 25.43 -4.08
C LEU A 261 -16.61 25.94 -2.86
N GLY A 262 -16.47 25.12 -1.81
CA GLY A 262 -15.79 25.49 -0.58
C GLY A 262 -15.19 24.27 0.12
N GLY A 263 -15.88 23.75 1.13
CA GLY A 263 -15.54 22.49 1.79
C GLY A 263 -16.38 21.33 1.28
N VAL A 264 -15.97 20.09 1.58
CA VAL A 264 -16.85 18.93 1.45
C VAL A 264 -17.83 18.93 2.64
N SER A 265 -19.14 18.77 2.39
CA SER A 265 -20.17 18.72 3.44
C SER A 265 -20.20 17.35 4.12
N ASP A 266 -20.83 17.24 5.30
CA ASP A 266 -20.97 15.96 6.00
C ASP A 266 -21.84 14.98 5.22
N ASP A 267 -22.93 15.45 4.60
CA ASP A 267 -23.79 14.64 3.73
C ASP A 267 -23.01 14.09 2.53
N GLU A 268 -22.13 14.89 1.94
CA GLU A 268 -21.31 14.47 0.80
C GLU A 268 -20.26 13.43 1.23
N VAL A 269 -19.65 13.60 2.42
CA VAL A 269 -18.74 12.60 3.00
C VAL A 269 -19.49 11.30 3.28
N ALA A 270 -20.71 11.37 3.84
CA ALA A 270 -21.54 10.19 4.06
C ALA A 270 -21.89 9.48 2.74
N ALA A 271 -22.28 10.23 1.71
CA ALA A 271 -22.53 9.68 0.38
C ALA A 271 -21.27 9.08 -0.28
N VAL A 272 -20.07 9.61 -0.03
CA VAL A 272 -18.83 8.94 -0.45
C VAL A 272 -18.72 7.56 0.20
N ILE A 273 -18.85 7.52 1.53
CA ILE A 273 -18.59 6.33 2.34
C ILE A 273 -19.62 5.22 2.10
N ASP A 274 -20.90 5.58 2.07
CA ASP A 274 -22.01 4.64 2.13
C ASP A 274 -22.56 4.26 0.75
N GLU A 275 -22.42 5.14 -0.24
CA GLU A 275 -23.05 4.94 -1.56
C GLU A 275 -22.05 4.73 -2.70
N ARG A 276 -20.91 5.45 -2.70
CA ARG A 276 -19.97 5.44 -3.84
C ARG A 276 -18.80 4.49 -3.65
N ALA A 277 -18.21 4.44 -2.46
CA ALA A 277 -16.97 3.72 -2.22
C ALA A 277 -17.10 2.22 -2.52
N GLY A 278 -18.24 1.59 -2.19
CA GLY A 278 -18.48 0.16 -2.44
C GLY A 278 -18.35 -0.23 -3.91
N GLY A 279 -18.90 0.57 -4.82
CA GLY A 279 -18.84 0.30 -6.26
C GLY A 279 -17.41 0.38 -6.81
N TYR A 280 -16.65 1.42 -6.43
CA TYR A 280 -15.23 1.52 -6.80
C TYR A 280 -14.40 0.39 -6.19
N LEU A 281 -14.69 -0.01 -4.95
CA LEU A 281 -13.99 -1.09 -4.28
C LEU A 281 -14.16 -2.42 -5.03
N GLU A 282 -15.38 -2.72 -5.48
CA GLU A 282 -15.68 -3.90 -6.29
C GLU A 282 -14.95 -3.87 -7.64
N MET A 283 -14.99 -2.74 -8.35
CA MET A 283 -14.30 -2.57 -9.64
C MET A 283 -12.78 -2.74 -9.53
N ILE A 284 -12.16 -2.08 -8.54
CA ILE A 284 -10.71 -2.16 -8.32
C ILE A 284 -10.30 -3.60 -7.97
N ARG A 285 -11.02 -4.27 -7.06
CA ARG A 285 -10.72 -5.66 -6.71
C ARG A 285 -10.89 -6.60 -7.88
N GLY A 286 -11.92 -6.40 -8.70
CA GLY A 286 -12.12 -7.14 -9.95
C GLY A 286 -10.94 -6.98 -10.91
N LYS A 287 -10.49 -5.74 -11.15
CA LYS A 287 -9.34 -5.43 -12.01
C LYS A 287 -8.04 -6.08 -11.51
N LEU A 288 -7.83 -6.11 -10.20
CA LEU A 288 -6.62 -6.65 -9.57
C LEU A 288 -6.69 -8.17 -9.27
N GLY A 289 -7.83 -8.83 -9.51
CA GLY A 289 -8.02 -10.24 -9.16
C GLY A 289 -7.95 -10.51 -7.65
N LEU A 290 -8.35 -9.52 -6.83
CA LEU A 290 -8.31 -9.59 -5.38
C LEU A 290 -9.60 -10.16 -4.80
N SER A 291 -9.50 -10.85 -3.65
CA SER A 291 -10.66 -11.31 -2.90
C SER A 291 -11.38 -10.16 -2.16
N GLU A 292 -12.62 -10.38 -1.72
CA GLU A 292 -13.45 -9.37 -1.05
C GLU A 292 -12.81 -8.78 0.22
N ASN A 293 -11.90 -9.50 0.88
CA ASN A 293 -11.26 -9.04 2.12
C ASN A 293 -9.78 -8.67 1.92
N ALA A 294 -9.28 -8.70 0.69
CA ALA A 294 -7.90 -8.33 0.42
C ALA A 294 -7.65 -6.84 0.69
N LEU A 295 -6.48 -6.55 1.24
CA LEU A 295 -5.96 -5.20 1.37
C LEU A 295 -5.63 -4.66 -0.03
N ILE A 296 -6.02 -3.42 -0.29
CA ILE A 296 -5.73 -2.72 -1.55
C ILE A 296 -4.61 -1.73 -1.28
N ILE A 297 -3.60 -1.70 -2.16
CA ILE A 297 -2.49 -0.77 -2.02
C ILE A 297 -2.97 0.62 -2.47
N PRO A 298 -2.69 1.71 -1.73
CA PRO A 298 -3.13 3.05 -2.11
C PRO A 298 -2.72 3.49 -3.52
N SER A 299 -1.55 3.06 -4.01
CA SER A 299 -1.10 3.35 -5.39
C SER A 299 -2.05 2.76 -6.44
N ASP A 300 -2.53 1.54 -6.25
CA ASP A 300 -3.43 0.90 -7.21
C ASP A 300 -4.78 1.64 -7.30
N VAL A 301 -5.25 2.19 -6.18
CA VAL A 301 -6.46 3.04 -6.15
C VAL A 301 -6.22 4.34 -6.89
N HIS A 302 -5.07 4.99 -6.65
CA HIS A 302 -4.70 6.22 -7.34
C HIS A 302 -4.66 6.01 -8.85
N ASP A 303 -3.95 4.98 -9.32
CA ASP A 303 -3.82 4.67 -10.75
C ASP A 303 -5.19 4.40 -11.37
N HIS A 304 -6.04 3.62 -10.70
CA HIS A 304 -7.41 3.39 -11.16
C HIS A 304 -8.22 4.70 -11.24
N PHE A 305 -8.07 5.61 -10.28
CA PHE A 305 -8.79 6.88 -10.28
C PHE A 305 -8.32 7.83 -11.38
N VAL A 306 -7.05 7.77 -11.76
CA VAL A 306 -6.52 8.49 -12.91
C VAL A 306 -7.04 7.88 -14.20
N ASP A 307 -6.99 6.56 -14.34
CA ASP A 307 -7.51 5.83 -15.52
C ASP A 307 -9.00 6.16 -15.79
N GLU A 308 -9.82 6.16 -14.74
CA GLU A 308 -11.26 6.44 -14.80
C GLU A 308 -11.60 7.94 -14.77
N LYS A 309 -10.59 8.82 -14.81
CA LYS A 309 -10.74 10.29 -14.78
C LYS A 309 -11.52 10.79 -13.56
N VAL A 310 -11.45 10.06 -12.46
CA VAL A 310 -11.92 10.49 -11.14
C VAL A 310 -10.97 11.54 -10.58
N LEU A 311 -9.67 11.33 -10.74
CA LEU A 311 -8.60 12.28 -10.43
C LEU A 311 -7.89 12.71 -11.72
N ASN A 312 -7.53 13.98 -11.81
CA ASN A 312 -6.67 14.46 -12.90
C ASN A 312 -5.21 14.34 -12.47
N GLN A 313 -4.39 13.66 -13.28
CA GLN A 313 -2.96 13.50 -13.00
C GLN A 313 -2.23 14.85 -12.85
N GLU A 314 -2.68 15.89 -13.57
CA GLU A 314 -2.13 17.25 -13.50
C GLU A 314 -2.40 17.95 -12.16
N GLU A 315 -3.38 17.48 -11.39
CA GLU A 315 -3.69 17.99 -10.04
C GLU A 315 -2.86 17.30 -8.94
N PHE A 316 -2.11 16.25 -9.29
CA PHE A 316 -1.24 15.54 -8.36
C PHE A 316 0.07 16.31 -8.11
N VAL A 317 0.28 16.72 -6.87
CA VAL A 317 1.45 17.53 -6.48
C VAL A 317 2.64 16.64 -6.08
N GLY A 318 2.40 15.56 -5.33
CA GLY A 318 3.49 14.70 -4.88
C GLY A 318 3.10 13.72 -3.77
N VAL A 319 4.09 12.93 -3.36
CA VAL A 319 3.98 11.95 -2.28
C VAL A 319 5.18 12.09 -1.33
N VAL A 320 4.92 11.96 -0.04
CA VAL A 320 5.93 12.01 1.02
C VAL A 320 5.75 10.77 1.90
N GLY A 321 6.85 10.07 2.18
CA GLY A 321 6.86 8.87 3.02
C GLY A 321 8.02 8.91 4.01
N GLY A 322 7.82 8.37 5.21
CA GLY A 322 8.76 8.48 6.31
C GLY A 322 8.11 8.24 7.67
N ASN A 323 8.76 8.72 8.73
CA ASN A 323 8.29 8.53 10.10
C ASN A 323 7.22 9.58 10.45
N VAL A 324 5.96 9.16 10.58
CA VAL A 324 4.84 10.05 10.94
C VAL A 324 4.99 10.70 12.33
N LEU A 325 5.83 10.14 13.21
CA LEU A 325 6.10 10.70 14.53
C LEU A 325 7.25 11.71 14.53
N ASP A 326 7.92 11.88 13.38
CA ASP A 326 8.92 12.91 13.17
C ASP A 326 8.25 14.21 12.71
N VAL A 327 8.41 15.27 13.50
CA VAL A 327 7.78 16.56 13.25
C VAL A 327 8.26 17.16 11.93
N ASP A 328 9.55 17.01 11.61
CA ASP A 328 10.13 17.55 10.38
C ASP A 328 9.53 16.83 9.15
N HIS A 329 9.26 15.54 9.28
CA HIS A 329 8.59 14.76 8.25
C HIS A 329 7.14 15.22 8.03
N ILE A 330 6.39 15.49 9.11
CA ILE A 330 5.02 16.03 8.99
C ILE A 330 5.02 17.43 8.37
N GLN A 331 6.04 18.25 8.63
CA GLN A 331 6.16 19.57 8.01
C GLN A 331 6.27 19.50 6.49
N GLU A 332 6.95 18.49 5.92
CA GLU A 332 6.97 18.29 4.47
C GLU A 332 5.57 17.95 3.90
N ILE A 333 4.76 17.19 4.63
CA ILE A 333 3.35 16.93 4.25
C ILE A 333 2.55 18.23 4.26
N VAL A 334 2.68 19.04 5.32
CA VAL A 334 2.01 20.35 5.43
C VAL A 334 2.45 21.28 4.30
N LYS A 335 3.74 21.30 3.97
CA LYS A 335 4.28 22.11 2.89
C LYS A 335 3.63 21.77 1.55
N LEU A 336 3.47 20.49 1.22
CA LEU A 336 2.74 20.07 0.00
C LEU A 336 1.29 20.54 0.01
N LEU A 337 0.57 20.42 1.13
CA LEU A 337 -0.80 20.93 1.26
C LEU A 337 -0.90 22.46 1.11
N MET A 338 0.18 23.17 1.43
CA MET A 338 0.25 24.62 1.41
C MET A 338 0.81 25.20 0.10
N GLU A 339 1.47 24.40 -0.73
CA GLU A 339 2.18 24.82 -1.95
C GLU A 339 1.28 25.60 -2.93
N ASN A 340 0.01 25.20 -3.03
CA ASN A 340 -0.98 25.86 -3.88
C ASN A 340 -1.58 27.16 -3.31
N GLY A 341 -0.95 27.75 -2.28
CA GLY A 341 -1.31 29.04 -1.71
C GLY A 341 -2.73 29.07 -1.18
N ASP A 342 -3.61 29.86 -1.79
CA ASP A 342 -5.00 30.02 -1.37
C ASP A 342 -5.97 29.00 -1.98
N LYS A 343 -5.50 28.14 -2.88
CA LYS A 343 -6.34 27.12 -3.51
C LYS A 343 -6.61 25.98 -2.52
N LYS A 344 -7.71 25.28 -2.77
CA LYS A 344 -8.03 24.02 -2.10
C LYS A 344 -6.95 22.99 -2.40
N ALA A 345 -6.68 22.16 -1.42
CA ALA A 345 -5.78 21.04 -1.53
C ALA A 345 -6.34 19.91 -0.67
N GLY A 346 -6.01 18.69 -1.03
CA GLY A 346 -6.26 17.55 -0.16
C GLY A 346 -5.15 16.54 -0.30
N GLY A 347 -5.00 15.74 0.74
CA GLY A 347 -4.04 14.66 0.81
C GLY A 347 -4.66 13.46 1.48
N VAL A 348 -4.02 12.33 1.28
CA VAL A 348 -4.43 11.05 1.86
C VAL A 348 -3.27 10.56 2.71
N LEU A 349 -3.52 10.29 3.99
CA LEU A 349 -2.51 9.79 4.92
C LEU A 349 -2.74 8.30 5.15
N PHE A 350 -1.77 7.48 4.75
CA PHE A 350 -1.73 6.05 5.05
C PHE A 350 -0.86 5.79 6.28
N TYR A 351 -1.44 5.15 7.29
CA TYR A 351 -0.75 4.81 8.54
C TYR A 351 -1.28 3.49 9.12
N HIS A 352 -0.38 2.57 9.48
CA HIS A 352 -0.70 1.27 10.10
C HIS A 352 -1.92 0.54 9.49
N ALA A 353 -1.95 0.42 8.16
CA ALA A 353 -3.03 -0.24 7.40
C ALA A 353 -4.37 0.51 7.39
N HIS A 354 -4.40 1.76 7.82
CA HIS A 354 -5.57 2.63 7.71
C HIS A 354 -5.25 3.89 6.90
N VAL A 355 -6.29 4.47 6.31
CA VAL A 355 -6.19 5.62 5.42
C VAL A 355 -7.20 6.68 5.82
N ILE A 356 -6.73 7.90 6.04
CA ILE A 356 -7.58 9.06 6.33
C ILE A 356 -7.40 10.15 5.28
N SER A 357 -8.43 11.00 5.13
CA SER A 357 -8.37 12.18 4.27
C SER A 357 -7.94 13.40 5.07
N ILE A 358 -7.15 14.27 4.47
CA ILE A 358 -6.82 15.60 5.00
C ILE A 358 -7.22 16.61 3.93
N VAL A 359 -8.15 17.51 4.22
CA VAL A 359 -8.60 18.53 3.27
C VAL A 359 -8.35 19.93 3.81
N LYS A 360 -7.83 20.80 2.96
CA LYS A 360 -7.51 22.19 3.28
C LYS A 360 -8.69 23.10 2.93
N LEU A 361 -9.16 23.84 3.91
CA LEU A 361 -10.29 24.74 3.81
C LEU A 361 -9.82 26.19 3.89
N LYS A 362 -10.47 27.05 3.11
CA LYS A 362 -10.32 28.49 3.22
C LYS A 362 -11.49 29.08 4.01
N ALA A 363 -11.20 29.69 5.15
CA ALA A 363 -12.16 30.39 6.01
C ALA A 363 -11.83 31.89 6.03
N GLY A 364 -12.21 32.59 4.95
CA GLY A 364 -11.84 33.99 4.76
C GLY A 364 -10.34 34.14 4.48
N LYS A 365 -9.59 34.74 5.42
CA LYS A 365 -8.11 34.87 5.36
C LYS A 365 -7.40 33.73 6.09
N GLU A 366 -8.13 32.92 6.83
CA GLU A 366 -7.58 31.80 7.60
C GLU A 366 -7.60 30.52 6.77
N VAL A 367 -6.64 29.64 7.06
CA VAL A 367 -6.56 28.30 6.50
C VAL A 367 -6.86 27.31 7.61
N TRP A 368 -7.90 26.52 7.42
CA TRP A 368 -8.28 25.43 8.31
C TRP A 368 -8.06 24.11 7.60
N PHE A 369 -8.08 23.02 8.35
CA PHE A 369 -7.94 21.66 7.84
C PHE A 369 -9.00 20.78 8.46
N ASP A 370 -9.60 19.90 7.67
CA ASP A 370 -10.44 18.83 8.19
C ASP A 370 -9.71 17.49 7.94
N LEU A 371 -9.48 16.71 9.00
CA LEU A 371 -9.19 15.28 8.89
C LEU A 371 -10.51 14.52 8.89
N ILE A 372 -10.67 13.61 7.94
CA ILE A 372 -11.87 12.77 7.83
C ILE A 372 -11.41 11.32 7.97
N ASP A 373 -11.86 10.71 9.06
CA ASP A 373 -11.65 9.31 9.36
C ASP A 373 -12.96 8.55 9.15
N SER A 374 -12.93 7.52 8.32
CA SER A 374 -14.12 6.73 8.02
C SER A 374 -14.41 5.67 9.08
N LEU A 375 -13.41 5.30 9.90
CA LEU A 375 -13.58 4.28 10.93
C LEU A 375 -14.58 4.72 12.00
N PRO A 376 -15.33 3.77 12.59
CA PRO A 376 -16.25 4.06 13.67
C PRO A 376 -15.50 4.67 14.86
N PHE A 377 -15.72 5.96 15.08
CA PHE A 377 -15.19 6.67 16.24
C PHE A 377 -15.88 6.15 17.50
N GLN A 378 -15.09 5.67 18.47
CA GLN A 378 -15.63 5.29 19.78
C GLN A 378 -15.93 6.55 20.59
N HIS A 379 -17.07 7.18 20.33
CA HIS A 379 -17.61 8.18 21.24
C HIS A 379 -18.20 7.48 22.47
N GLU A 380 -18.23 8.15 23.63
CA GLU A 380 -18.81 7.65 24.89
C GLU A 380 -20.29 7.21 24.73
N ASN A 381 -20.96 7.69 23.69
CA ASN A 381 -22.30 7.25 23.32
C ASN A 381 -22.22 6.11 22.30
N ALA A 382 -22.34 4.88 22.79
CA ALA A 382 -22.22 3.63 22.00
C ALA A 382 -23.16 3.51 20.77
N ASN A 383 -24.16 4.38 20.66
CA ASN A 383 -25.15 4.39 19.58
C ASN A 383 -24.69 5.16 18.32
N GLU A 384 -23.67 6.01 18.40
CA GLU A 384 -23.17 6.82 17.28
C GLU A 384 -21.86 6.27 16.72
N ARG A 385 -21.83 4.98 16.32
CA ARG A 385 -20.64 4.44 15.64
C ARG A 385 -20.62 4.86 14.17
N GLY A 386 -20.02 5.99 13.86
CA GLY A 386 -19.79 6.47 12.49
C GLY A 386 -18.39 7.04 12.36
N GLY A 387 -18.04 7.51 11.16
CA GLY A 387 -16.80 8.23 10.92
C GLY A 387 -16.70 9.50 11.76
N ALA A 388 -15.56 10.18 11.70
CA ALA A 388 -15.35 11.46 12.37
C ALA A 388 -14.73 12.48 11.42
N ARG A 389 -15.17 13.73 11.56
CA ARG A 389 -14.50 14.91 11.01
C ARG A 389 -13.82 15.65 12.15
N ILE A 390 -12.53 15.86 12.02
CA ILE A 390 -11.72 16.62 12.97
C ILE A 390 -11.26 17.91 12.30
N ARG A 391 -11.76 19.05 12.78
CA ARG A 391 -11.39 20.38 12.28
C ARG A 391 -10.22 20.95 13.07
N CYS A 392 -9.16 21.34 12.37
CA CYS A 392 -7.99 22.04 12.87
C CYS A 392 -7.96 23.46 12.30
N LYS A 393 -7.93 24.50 13.14
CA LYS A 393 -8.03 25.90 12.69
C LYS A 393 -6.71 26.54 12.27
N ASP A 394 -5.61 25.83 12.46
CA ASP A 394 -4.27 26.30 12.12
C ASP A 394 -3.34 25.10 11.84
N VAL A 395 -2.18 25.39 11.25
CA VAL A 395 -1.16 24.39 10.87
C VAL A 395 -0.61 23.65 12.09
N GLU A 396 -0.37 24.34 13.19
CA GLU A 396 0.17 23.73 14.41
C GLU A 396 -0.82 22.68 14.97
N THR A 397 -2.11 23.00 14.96
CA THR A 397 -3.18 22.11 15.39
C THR A 397 -3.30 20.91 14.47
N LEU A 398 -3.12 21.08 13.15
CA LEU A 398 -3.06 19.98 12.19
C LEU A 398 -1.90 19.03 12.52
N ILE A 399 -0.70 19.56 12.73
CA ILE A 399 0.50 18.75 13.07
C ILE A 399 0.25 17.97 14.37
N ASN A 400 -0.22 18.66 15.41
CA ASN A 400 -0.54 18.01 16.70
C ASN A 400 -1.63 16.94 16.55
N CYS A 401 -2.63 17.17 15.69
CA CYS A 401 -3.68 16.19 15.41
C CYS A 401 -3.11 14.94 14.74
N ILE A 402 -2.26 15.07 13.72
CA ILE A 402 -1.63 13.93 13.02
C ILE A 402 -0.75 13.13 13.99
N LEU A 403 0.07 13.82 14.80
CA LEU A 403 0.96 13.17 15.77
C LEU A 403 0.17 12.47 16.88
N TRP A 404 -0.92 13.09 17.36
CA TRP A 404 -1.84 12.45 18.30
C TRP A 404 -2.49 11.22 17.67
N TYR A 405 -3.01 11.34 16.45
CA TYR A 405 -3.66 10.25 15.72
C TYR A 405 -2.72 9.05 15.55
N ALA A 406 -1.49 9.30 15.12
CA ALA A 406 -0.48 8.25 14.94
C ALA A 406 -0.01 7.61 16.26
N SER A 407 -0.09 8.32 17.38
CA SER A 407 0.39 7.85 18.68
C SER A 407 -0.72 7.37 19.63
N SER A 408 -1.96 7.28 19.15
CA SER A 408 -3.14 6.90 19.93
C SER A 408 -3.37 5.40 20.00
#